data_AF-T0FV53-F1
#
_entry.id   AF-T0FV53-F1
#
_cell.length_a   1.000
_cell.length_b   1.000
_cell.length_c   1.000
_cell.angle_alpha   90.00
_cell.angle_beta   90.00
_cell.angle_gamma   90.00
#
_symmetry.space_group_name_H-M   'P 1'
#
loop_
_entity.id
_entity.type
_entity.pdbx_description
1 polymer ?
#
loop_
_entity_poly.entity_id
_entity_poly.type
_entity_poly.pdbx_seq_one_letter_code
_entity_poly.pdbx_strand_id
1 'polypeptide(L)'
;MIFRILLIGCILLNSCDKLGNKEETKVKTYTKQEKLKMLDVMLSKLLKDIQEKKNFTPFLEVSDEHSGYTISVGESLGDELVGGTFQKEGFSTLEKYVTVEEVVRLLKKGSKGGISESGDSLSIMLTVNRFEYDLHFFFPEKEGRWIEQNFSRLRPERD
;
A
#
# COMPACT_ATOMS: atom_id res chain seq x y z
N MET A 1 66.47 -56.37 -6.32
CA MET A 1 65.03 -56.54 -6.65
C MET A 1 64.30 -55.33 -6.08
N ILE A 2 63.89 -54.34 -6.89
CA ILE A 2 62.59 -54.31 -7.62
C ILE A 2 61.47 -53.96 -6.60
N PHE A 3 60.63 -52.90 -6.65
CA PHE A 3 60.05 -52.07 -7.73
C PHE A 3 59.71 -50.63 -7.23
N ARG A 4 59.61 -49.72 -8.20
CA ARG A 4 59.08 -48.34 -8.14
C ARG A 4 57.54 -48.32 -8.05
N ILE A 5 56.96 -47.34 -7.33
CA ILE A 5 55.63 -46.71 -7.56
C ILE A 5 55.76 -45.27 -6.99
N LEU A 6 55.91 -44.16 -7.72
CA LEU A 6 55.09 -43.46 -8.74
C LEU A 6 53.74 -42.90 -8.25
N LEU A 7 53.81 -41.70 -7.66
CA LEU A 7 53.08 -40.47 -8.01
C LEU A 7 51.64 -40.60 -8.57
N ILE A 8 50.63 -40.45 -7.70
CA ILE A 8 49.27 -39.94 -8.03
C ILE A 8 48.70 -39.37 -6.71
N GLY A 9 48.21 -38.15 -6.55
CA GLY A 9 47.98 -37.03 -7.44
C GLY A 9 47.39 -35.91 -6.58
N CYS A 10 47.89 -34.69 -6.75
CA CYS A 10 47.28 -33.49 -6.23
C CYS A 10 45.89 -33.32 -6.84
N ILE A 11 44.83 -33.40 -6.05
CA ILE A 11 43.57 -32.69 -6.31
C ILE A 11 43.08 -32.10 -4.98
N LEU A 12 43.92 -31.23 -4.40
CA LEU A 12 43.39 -30.02 -3.79
C LEU A 12 43.17 -29.06 -4.97
N LEU A 13 42.03 -28.36 -4.98
CA LEU A 13 41.57 -27.36 -5.97
C LEU A 13 40.56 -27.90 -7.00
N ASN A 14 39.27 -27.73 -6.68
CA ASN A 14 38.31 -26.93 -7.45
C ASN A 14 36.88 -27.41 -7.19
N SER A 15 36.34 -27.03 -6.04
CA SER A 15 34.97 -26.52 -6.04
C SER A 15 35.02 -25.15 -5.38
N CYS A 16 35.61 -24.20 -6.11
CA CYS A 16 35.27 -22.80 -5.92
C CYS A 16 33.84 -22.70 -6.44
N ASP A 17 32.88 -23.09 -5.58
CA ASP A 17 31.49 -22.74 -5.79
C ASP A 17 31.51 -21.24 -5.97
N LYS A 18 31.20 -20.80 -7.19
CA LYS A 18 30.88 -19.42 -7.48
C LYS A 18 29.82 -19.05 -6.44
N LEU A 19 30.24 -18.33 -5.41
CA LEU A 19 29.38 -17.43 -4.66
C LEU A 19 28.85 -16.48 -5.71
N GLY A 20 27.71 -16.87 -6.30
CA GLY A 20 26.96 -16.06 -7.20
C GLY A 20 26.80 -14.74 -6.48
N ASN A 21 27.41 -13.71 -7.04
CA ASN A 21 27.21 -12.34 -6.66
C ASN A 21 25.72 -12.09 -6.90
N LYS A 22 24.87 -12.46 -5.94
CA LYS A 22 23.58 -11.83 -5.74
C LYS A 22 23.99 -10.41 -5.38
N GLU A 23 24.09 -9.55 -6.38
CA GLU A 23 23.96 -8.13 -6.17
C GLU A 23 22.67 -7.98 -5.37
N GLU A 24 22.80 -7.86 -4.05
CA GLU A 24 21.72 -7.38 -3.22
C GLU A 24 21.41 -6.01 -3.79
N THR A 25 20.36 -5.92 -4.59
CA THR A 25 19.88 -4.66 -5.14
C THR A 25 19.69 -3.75 -3.94
N LYS A 26 20.61 -2.79 -3.77
CA LYS A 26 20.65 -1.95 -2.58
C LYS A 26 19.37 -1.14 -2.57
N VAL A 27 18.40 -1.58 -1.77
CA VAL A 27 17.12 -0.89 -1.63
C VAL A 27 17.42 0.48 -1.06
N LYS A 28 16.98 1.53 -1.75
CA LYS A 28 17.12 2.88 -1.26
C LYS A 28 16.41 2.97 0.09
N THR A 29 17.10 3.50 1.09
CA THR A 29 16.50 3.79 2.39
C THR A 29 15.91 5.18 2.36
N TYR A 30 14.73 5.34 2.97
CA TYR A 30 14.02 6.61 3.04
C TYR A 30 13.81 6.98 4.51
N THR A 31 14.09 8.23 4.85
CA THR A 31 13.78 8.76 6.18
C THR A 31 12.27 8.96 6.32
N LYS A 32 11.77 8.95 7.56
CA LYS A 32 10.36 9.26 7.86
C LYS A 32 9.90 10.58 7.24
N GLN A 33 10.74 11.63 7.29
CA GLN A 33 10.40 12.93 6.73
C GLN A 33 10.29 12.91 5.20
N GLU A 34 11.16 12.18 4.51
CA GLU A 34 11.07 12.00 3.06
C GLU A 34 9.78 11.27 2.67
N LYS A 35 9.46 10.17 3.35
CA LYS A 35 8.22 9.41 3.13
C LYS A 35 7.00 10.33 3.29
N LEU A 36 6.90 11.07 4.39
CA LEU A 36 5.76 11.97 4.64
C LEU A 36 5.66 13.09 3.59
N LYS A 37 6.78 13.64 3.11
CA LYS A 37 6.77 14.61 2.01
C LYS A 37 6.26 14.00 0.70
N MET A 38 6.66 12.76 0.39
CA MET A 38 6.18 12.04 -0.79
C MET A 38 4.68 11.72 -0.70
N LEU A 39 4.20 11.41 0.50
CA LEU A 39 2.78 11.23 0.76
C LEU A 39 2.00 12.50 0.45
N ASP A 40 2.46 13.66 0.95
CA ASP A 40 1.78 14.95 0.72
C ASP A 40 1.64 15.27 -0.77
N VAL A 41 2.67 14.97 -1.56
CA VAL A 41 2.64 15.12 -3.02
C VAL A 41 1.63 14.17 -3.64
N MET A 42 1.64 12.89 -3.26
CA MET A 42 0.71 11.88 -3.76
C MET A 42 -0.75 12.24 -3.43
N LEU A 43 -1.05 12.60 -2.18
CA LEU A 43 -2.40 12.99 -1.74
C LEU A 43 -2.90 14.23 -2.50
N SER A 44 -2.02 15.21 -2.72
CA SER A 44 -2.36 16.41 -3.49
C SER A 44 -2.71 16.08 -4.94
N LYS A 45 -1.95 15.17 -5.57
CA LYS A 45 -2.24 14.69 -6.93
C LYS A 45 -3.54 13.87 -6.96
N LEU A 46 -3.72 12.93 -6.05
CA LEU A 46 -4.93 12.11 -5.95
C LEU A 46 -6.19 12.97 -5.82
N LEU A 47 -6.16 13.97 -4.93
CA LEU A 47 -7.26 14.91 -4.75
C LEU A 47 -7.56 15.67 -6.05
N LYS A 48 -6.53 16.22 -6.70
CA LYS A 48 -6.68 16.94 -7.96
C LYS A 48 -7.31 16.05 -9.03
N ASP A 49 -6.79 14.85 -9.21
CA ASP A 49 -7.22 13.93 -10.27
C ASP A 49 -8.66 13.44 -10.05
N ILE A 50 -9.05 13.14 -8.80
CA ILE A 50 -10.44 12.79 -8.46
C ILE A 50 -11.37 13.98 -8.74
N GLN A 51 -10.95 15.19 -8.40
CA GLN A 51 -11.73 16.39 -8.67
C GLN A 51 -11.86 16.70 -10.16
N GLU A 52 -10.87 16.36 -10.99
CA GLU A 52 -10.90 16.56 -12.45
C GLU A 52 -11.69 15.46 -13.17
N LYS A 53 -11.39 14.19 -12.87
CA LYS A 53 -12.00 13.03 -13.54
C LYS A 53 -13.42 12.71 -13.05
N LYS A 54 -13.79 13.18 -11.85
CA LYS A 54 -15.11 12.95 -11.23
C LYS A 54 -15.49 11.46 -11.11
N ASN A 55 -14.50 10.60 -10.87
CA ASN A 55 -14.67 9.18 -10.65
C ASN A 55 -13.50 8.63 -9.80
N PHE A 56 -13.55 7.34 -9.47
CA PHE A 56 -12.55 6.70 -8.60
C PHE A 56 -11.35 6.11 -9.35
N THR A 57 -11.28 6.22 -10.68
CA THR A 57 -10.15 5.68 -11.44
C THR A 57 -8.77 6.18 -11.01
N PRO A 58 -8.57 7.39 -10.44
CA PRO A 58 -7.29 7.80 -9.88
C PRO A 58 -6.74 6.89 -8.78
N PHE A 59 -7.58 6.12 -8.07
CA PHE A 59 -7.09 5.15 -7.08
C PHE A 59 -6.19 4.09 -7.72
N LEU A 60 -6.44 3.70 -8.98
CA LEU A 60 -5.59 2.76 -9.73
C LEU A 60 -4.12 3.22 -9.85
N GLU A 61 -3.87 4.53 -9.83
CA GLU A 61 -2.51 5.07 -9.95
C GLU A 61 -1.72 4.96 -8.64
N VAL A 62 -2.44 4.85 -7.51
CA VAL A 62 -1.87 4.85 -6.16
C VAL A 62 -2.11 3.56 -5.41
N SER A 63 -2.74 2.56 -6.03
CA SER A 63 -3.05 1.27 -5.43
C SER A 63 -2.19 0.15 -6.02
N ASP A 64 -2.30 -1.04 -5.45
CA ASP A 64 -1.79 -2.31 -5.99
C ASP A 64 -2.93 -3.33 -6.20
N GLU A 65 -2.60 -4.56 -6.60
CA GLU A 65 -3.58 -5.62 -6.85
C GLU A 65 -4.34 -6.10 -5.60
N HIS A 66 -3.82 -5.80 -4.40
CA HIS A 66 -4.40 -6.18 -3.11
C HIS A 66 -5.22 -5.06 -2.48
N SER A 67 -5.15 -3.87 -3.06
CA SER A 67 -5.80 -2.69 -2.53
C SER A 67 -7.31 -2.73 -2.78
N GLY A 68 -8.09 -2.24 -1.82
CA GLY A 68 -9.54 -2.39 -1.88
C GLY A 68 -10.32 -1.52 -0.92
N TYR A 69 -11.56 -1.93 -0.66
CA TYR A 69 -12.44 -1.18 0.21
C TYR A 69 -13.35 -2.07 1.04
N THR A 70 -13.84 -1.48 2.14
CA THR A 70 -14.90 -2.04 2.98
C THR A 70 -15.91 -0.95 3.34
N ILE A 71 -17.19 -1.20 3.06
CA ILE A 71 -18.27 -0.21 3.21
C ILE A 71 -19.41 -0.83 4.01
N SER A 72 -19.89 -0.10 5.01
CA SER A 72 -21.14 -0.42 5.69
C SER A 72 -22.32 0.17 4.91
N VAL A 73 -23.30 -0.68 4.55
CA VAL A 73 -24.40 -0.31 3.64
C VAL A 73 -25.78 -0.15 4.30
N GLY A 74 -25.90 -0.31 5.62
CA GLY A 74 -27.19 -0.21 6.32
C GLY A 74 -27.31 0.98 7.30
N GLU A 75 -28.31 0.88 8.18
CA GLU A 75 -28.69 1.90 9.15
C GLU A 75 -28.16 1.68 10.59
N SER A 76 -27.51 0.55 10.90
CA SER A 76 -27.17 0.12 12.26
C SER A 76 -25.79 -0.53 12.45
N LEU A 77 -25.33 -0.60 13.70
CA LEU A 77 -24.13 -1.37 14.05
C LEU A 77 -24.39 -2.86 13.80
N GLY A 78 -23.65 -3.46 12.86
CA GLY A 78 -23.82 -4.87 12.44
C GLY A 78 -24.45 -5.06 11.06
N ASP A 79 -24.67 -3.99 10.30
CA ASP A 79 -25.17 -4.09 8.92
C ASP A 79 -24.26 -4.88 7.98
N GLU A 80 -24.83 -5.26 6.84
CA GLU A 80 -24.10 -5.83 5.72
C GLU A 80 -22.86 -4.99 5.38
N LEU A 81 -21.72 -5.68 5.31
CA LEU A 81 -20.47 -5.13 4.83
C LEU A 81 -20.30 -5.55 3.38
N VAL A 82 -20.06 -4.58 2.53
CA VAL A 82 -19.67 -4.81 1.14
C VAL A 82 -18.20 -4.43 1.00
N GLY A 83 -17.42 -5.34 0.44
CA GLY A 83 -16.01 -5.11 0.16
C GLY A 83 -15.60 -5.61 -1.22
N GLY A 84 -14.45 -5.14 -1.68
CA GLY A 84 -13.91 -5.48 -2.98
C GLY A 84 -12.53 -4.88 -3.18
N THR A 85 -11.86 -5.21 -4.29
CA THR A 85 -10.59 -4.61 -4.68
C THR A 85 -10.81 -3.41 -5.59
N PHE A 86 -9.84 -2.51 -5.71
CA PHE A 86 -9.88 -1.38 -6.66
C PHE A 86 -9.62 -1.79 -8.10
N GLN A 87 -10.00 -3.01 -8.51
CA GLN A 87 -10.02 -3.35 -9.92
C GLN A 87 -11.16 -2.62 -10.62
N LYS A 88 -11.10 -2.48 -11.95
CA LYS A 88 -12.09 -1.72 -12.74
C LYS A 88 -13.53 -2.17 -12.46
N GLU A 89 -13.76 -3.45 -12.23
CA GLU A 89 -15.07 -4.02 -11.87
C GLU A 89 -15.49 -3.68 -10.43
N GLY A 90 -14.54 -3.49 -9.52
CA GLY A 90 -14.81 -3.11 -8.13
C GLY A 90 -15.32 -1.68 -7.97
N PHE A 91 -15.01 -0.78 -8.90
CA PHE A 91 -15.48 0.61 -8.82
C PHE A 91 -16.99 0.76 -8.97
N SER A 92 -17.69 -0.07 -9.75
CA SER A 92 -19.15 0.05 -9.86
C SER A 92 -19.85 -0.20 -8.52
N THR A 93 -19.29 -1.09 -7.70
CA THR A 93 -19.80 -1.35 -6.34
C THR A 93 -19.43 -0.21 -5.39
N LEU A 94 -18.21 0.33 -5.49
CA LEU A 94 -17.81 1.52 -4.72
C LEU A 94 -18.74 2.71 -5.04
N GLU A 95 -18.96 3.01 -6.32
CA GLU A 95 -19.81 4.10 -6.83
C GLU A 95 -21.27 3.96 -6.42
N LYS A 96 -21.75 2.75 -6.15
CA LYS A 96 -23.10 2.51 -5.63
C LYS A 96 -23.29 3.06 -4.22
N TYR A 97 -22.24 3.05 -3.40
CA TYR A 97 -22.35 3.33 -1.96
C TYR A 97 -21.54 4.54 -1.49
N VAL A 98 -20.63 5.04 -2.32
CA VAL A 98 -19.71 6.12 -1.98
C VAL A 98 -19.69 7.14 -3.11
N THR A 99 -19.86 8.40 -2.73
CA THR A 99 -19.81 9.54 -3.64
C THR A 99 -18.40 10.09 -3.75
N VAL A 100 -18.10 10.72 -4.89
CA VAL A 100 -16.83 11.43 -5.09
C VAL A 100 -16.69 12.57 -4.07
N GLU A 101 -17.79 13.21 -3.69
CA GLU A 101 -17.83 14.27 -2.68
C GLU A 101 -17.39 13.77 -1.30
N GLU A 102 -17.79 12.56 -0.89
CA GLU A 102 -17.34 11.94 0.36
C GLU A 102 -15.82 11.75 0.36
N VAL A 103 -15.24 11.19 -0.70
CA VAL A 103 -13.79 10.98 -0.82
C VAL A 103 -13.03 12.32 -0.89
N VAL A 104 -13.54 13.29 -1.65
CA VAL A 104 -12.95 14.63 -1.70
C VAL A 104 -12.98 15.30 -0.32
N ARG A 105 -14.07 15.12 0.43
CA ARG A 105 -14.18 15.64 1.80
C ARG A 105 -13.15 14.98 2.72
N LEU A 106 -12.99 13.66 2.64
CA LEU A 106 -11.99 12.91 3.39
C LEU A 106 -10.57 13.43 3.09
N LEU A 107 -10.19 13.54 1.82
CA LEU A 107 -8.86 14.00 1.42
C LEU A 107 -8.57 15.46 1.84
N LYS A 108 -9.60 16.31 1.95
CA LYS A 108 -9.44 17.71 2.35
C LYS A 108 -9.49 17.96 3.85
N LYS A 109 -10.32 17.20 4.57
CA LYS A 109 -10.64 17.46 5.99
C LYS A 109 -10.18 16.35 6.93
N GLY A 110 -9.77 15.21 6.39
CA GLY A 110 -9.27 14.09 7.16
C GLY A 110 -7.95 14.44 7.83
N SER A 111 -7.77 13.89 9.03
CA SER A 111 -6.51 13.99 9.77
C SER A 111 -5.66 12.76 9.54
N LYS A 112 -4.34 12.96 9.44
CA LYS A 112 -3.38 11.85 9.50
C LYS A 112 -3.38 11.26 10.90
N GLY A 113 -3.64 9.95 11.00
CA GLY A 113 -3.61 9.16 12.22
C GLY A 113 -2.84 7.86 12.01
N GLY A 114 -2.63 7.09 13.08
CA GLY A 114 -2.01 5.76 13.00
C GLY A 114 -0.62 5.73 12.38
N ILE A 115 0.13 6.85 12.42
CA ILE A 115 1.45 6.93 11.78
C ILE A 115 2.41 6.01 12.52
N SER A 116 2.97 5.03 11.82
CA SER A 116 3.97 4.12 12.38
C SER A 116 5.22 4.87 12.86
N GLU A 117 6.00 4.25 13.76
CA GLU A 117 7.25 4.84 14.26
C GLU A 117 8.21 5.16 13.11
N SER A 118 8.37 4.22 12.18
CA SER A 118 9.15 4.32 10.94
C SER A 118 8.53 5.26 9.88
N GLY A 119 7.24 5.59 10.00
CA GLY A 119 6.51 6.43 9.05
C GLY A 119 6.27 5.77 7.70
N ASP A 120 6.22 4.44 7.67
CA ASP A 120 5.89 3.63 6.49
C ASP A 120 4.40 3.28 6.37
N SER A 121 3.59 3.56 7.39
CA SER A 121 2.16 3.31 7.36
C SER A 121 1.43 4.44 8.07
N LEU A 122 0.28 4.84 7.54
CA LEU A 122 -0.64 5.76 8.20
C LEU A 122 -2.04 5.65 7.64
N SER A 123 -2.96 6.34 8.30
CA SER A 123 -4.36 6.45 7.94
C SER A 123 -4.76 7.93 7.77
N ILE A 124 -5.59 8.24 6.77
CA ILE A 124 -6.31 9.52 6.68
C ILE A 124 -7.74 9.27 7.14
N MET A 125 -8.10 9.84 8.30
CA MET A 125 -9.35 9.52 8.97
C MET A 125 -10.27 10.74 9.03
N LEU A 126 -11.58 10.52 8.89
CA LEU A 126 -12.61 11.55 9.10
C LEU A 126 -13.88 10.91 9.64
N THR A 127 -14.43 11.43 10.73
CA THR A 127 -15.76 11.04 11.21
C THR A 127 -16.77 12.09 10.82
N VAL A 128 -17.77 11.71 10.01
CA VAL A 128 -18.82 12.62 9.60
C VAL A 128 -20.07 11.89 9.10
N ASN A 129 -21.24 12.52 9.26
CA ASN A 129 -22.52 11.98 8.80
C ASN A 129 -22.79 10.55 9.32
N ARG A 130 -22.40 10.27 10.57
CA ARG A 130 -22.49 8.94 11.22
C ARG A 130 -21.67 7.84 10.51
N PHE A 131 -20.59 8.22 9.85
CA PHE A 131 -19.60 7.30 9.31
C PHE A 131 -18.20 7.70 9.76
N GLU A 132 -17.38 6.69 10.02
CA GLU A 132 -15.94 6.78 10.13
C GLU A 132 -15.34 6.39 8.78
N TYR A 133 -14.58 7.31 8.20
CA TYR A 133 -13.86 7.10 6.96
C TYR A 133 -12.39 6.89 7.26
N ASP A 134 -11.77 5.95 6.56
CA ASP A 134 -10.33 5.73 6.58
C ASP A 134 -9.79 5.54 5.17
N LEU A 135 -8.62 6.11 4.89
CA LEU A 135 -7.75 5.72 3.78
C LEU A 135 -6.43 5.27 4.36
N HIS A 136 -6.17 3.97 4.29
CA HIS A 136 -4.95 3.37 4.80
C HIS A 136 -3.87 3.36 3.72
N PHE A 137 -2.67 3.82 4.07
CA PHE A 137 -1.54 3.89 3.16
C PHE A 137 -0.31 3.16 3.72
N PHE A 138 0.47 2.55 2.84
CA PHE A 138 1.73 1.89 3.15
C PHE A 138 2.85 2.31 2.18
N PHE A 139 4.09 2.37 2.66
CA PHE A 139 5.29 2.72 1.89
C PHE A 139 6.24 1.53 1.82
N PRO A 140 6.14 0.67 0.79
CA PRO A 140 7.14 -0.35 0.54
C PRO A 140 8.43 0.27 0.02
N GLU A 141 9.52 0.16 0.80
CA GLU A 141 10.85 0.70 0.44
C GLU A 141 11.35 0.23 -0.93
N LYS A 142 10.97 -0.99 -1.32
CA LYS A 142 11.32 -1.57 -2.62
C LYS A 142 10.68 -0.84 -3.80
N GLU A 143 9.48 -0.29 -3.63
CA GLU A 143 8.80 0.46 -4.68
C GLU A 143 9.13 1.96 -4.62
N GLY A 144 9.49 2.46 -3.45
CA GLY A 144 9.83 3.87 -3.28
C GLY A 144 8.65 4.81 -3.55
N ARG A 145 7.42 4.36 -3.33
CA ARG A 145 6.19 5.14 -3.44
C ARG A 145 5.19 4.72 -2.37
N TRP A 146 4.20 5.57 -2.11
CA TRP A 146 3.07 5.21 -1.28
C TRP A 146 2.03 4.42 -2.07
N ILE A 147 1.45 3.44 -1.40
CA ILE A 147 0.33 2.63 -1.88
C ILE A 147 -0.85 2.87 -0.96
N GLU A 148 -1.98 3.22 -1.53
CA GLU A 148 -3.28 3.18 -0.86
C GLU A 148 -3.73 1.72 -0.81
N GLN A 149 -3.89 1.17 0.39
CA GLN A 149 -4.20 -0.25 0.60
C GLN A 149 -5.69 -0.49 0.85
N ASN A 150 -6.34 0.40 1.59
CA ASN A 150 -7.74 0.19 1.92
C ASN A 150 -8.48 1.50 2.16
N PHE A 151 -9.61 1.67 1.49
CA PHE A 151 -10.62 2.65 1.82
C PHE A 151 -11.70 2.02 2.70
N SER A 152 -12.04 2.66 3.81
CA SER A 152 -13.19 2.26 4.60
C SER A 152 -14.20 3.38 4.79
N ARG A 153 -15.47 3.00 4.80
CA ARG A 153 -16.61 3.84 5.18
C ARG A 153 -17.49 3.01 6.11
N LEU A 154 -17.24 3.12 7.40
CA LEU A 154 -17.83 2.27 8.44
C LEU A 154 -18.74 3.08 9.36
N ARG A 155 -19.64 2.42 10.09
CA ARG A 155 -20.36 3.06 11.20
C ARG A 155 -19.42 3.17 12.40
N PRO A 156 -19.44 4.29 13.15
CA PRO A 156 -18.70 4.39 14.40
C PRO A 156 -19.16 3.30 15.36
N GLU A 157 -18.25 2.75 16.15
CA GLU A 157 -18.58 1.70 17.12
C GLU A 157 -19.49 2.19 18.26
N ARG A 158 -19.59 3.52 18.46
CA ARG A 158 -20.41 4.18 19.49
C ARG A 158 -20.96 5.50 18.95
N ASP A 159 -22.26 5.72 19.15
CA ASP A 159 -22.96 6.99 18.84
C ASP A 159 -22.55 8.13 19.80
#